data_AF-A0A2V8GJ54-F1
#
_entry.id   AF-A0A2V8GJ54-F1
#
_cell.length_a   1.000
_cell.length_b   1.000
_cell.length_c   1.000
_cell.angle_alpha   90.00
_cell.angle_beta   90.00
_cell.angle_gamma   90.00
#
_symmetry.space_group_name_H-M   'P 1'
#
loop_
_entity.id
_entity.type
_entity.pdbx_description
1 polymer ?
#
loop_
_entity_poly.entity_id
_entity_poly.type
_entity_poly.pdbx_seq_one_letter_code
_entity_poly.pdbx_strand_id
1 'polypeptide(L)'
;MLTRRRALVHLDVRRLSACVPSPLGRSSLPTSVIAGRARSSPATGSTAPRAVMSLVLFGSAAAVLVAYGVGTVLVLVHAGGRTSVPPTFWRWLFAACSLMVVSLGLRALRWVFLLRRAGVRIPIRDAYIGYFSGLSVSVPPLIGEVAVRASVYRTRNAIPLVTTCVVNLWERSLDLVAAAAIFGWAAGAAGPVRGGVIAALLIVAASLIGAVRSAGLSMLLWISNRVARAVDGVGTEVDRTEIARLAGLRAWSIALATSVTAWLVPAMGLWGLSVCGILPFHSAQPRQSTRDRAASSSEADAWLRRWPARAWERRPRASP
;
A
#
# COMPACT_ATOMS: atom_id res chain seq x y z
N MET A 1 -5.82 66.02 -17.43
CA MET A 1 -5.86 64.94 -18.45
C MET A 1 -4.44 64.67 -18.91
N LEU A 2 -3.79 63.63 -18.38
CA LEU A 2 -2.39 63.29 -18.66
C LEU A 2 -2.31 61.85 -19.15
N THR A 3 -2.00 61.72 -20.43
CA THR A 3 -1.81 60.49 -21.20
C THR A 3 -0.57 59.72 -20.73
N ARG A 4 -0.78 58.53 -20.15
CA ARG A 4 0.28 57.62 -19.71
C ARG A 4 0.64 56.67 -20.86
N ARG A 5 1.80 56.90 -21.48
CA ARG A 5 2.39 56.04 -22.53
C ARG A 5 2.81 54.68 -21.96
N ARG A 6 2.39 53.60 -22.62
CA ARG A 6 2.89 52.23 -22.46
C ARG A 6 4.32 52.12 -22.99
N ALA A 7 5.27 51.71 -22.17
CA ALA A 7 6.59 51.28 -22.60
C ALA A 7 6.54 49.78 -22.92
N LEU A 8 6.59 49.45 -24.21
CA LEU A 8 6.78 48.12 -24.76
C LEU A 8 8.30 47.89 -24.87
N VAL A 9 8.85 47.06 -23.99
CA VAL A 9 10.25 46.64 -24.06
C VAL A 9 10.35 45.48 -25.05
N HIS A 10 10.72 45.81 -26.29
CA HIS A 10 11.15 44.86 -27.31
C HIS A 10 12.57 44.40 -26.96
N LEU A 11 12.72 43.18 -26.44
CA LEU A 11 14.02 42.53 -26.30
C LEU A 11 14.36 41.81 -27.61
N ASP A 12 15.33 42.37 -28.31
CA ASP A 12 15.89 41.90 -29.57
C ASP A 12 16.85 40.72 -29.34
N VAL A 13 16.39 39.52 -29.68
CA VAL A 13 17.11 38.24 -29.48
C VAL A 13 18.19 38.00 -30.55
N ARG A 14 18.40 38.90 -31.51
CA ARG A 14 19.27 38.65 -32.68
C ARG A 14 20.71 39.19 -32.58
N ARG A 15 21.16 39.74 -31.46
CA ARG A 15 22.51 40.35 -31.32
C ARG A 15 23.53 39.61 -30.43
N LEU A 16 23.37 38.31 -30.18
CA LEU A 16 24.37 37.50 -29.44
C LEU A 16 24.93 36.33 -30.26
N SER A 17 25.16 36.56 -31.56
CA SER A 17 25.87 35.63 -32.45
C SER A 17 26.94 36.37 -33.23
N ALA A 18 28.02 36.78 -32.56
CA ALA A 18 29.32 37.08 -33.17
C ALA A 18 30.33 37.43 -32.09
N CYS A 19 31.02 36.42 -31.54
CA CYS A 19 32.44 36.52 -31.16
C CYS A 19 32.92 35.14 -30.71
N VAL A 20 33.47 34.42 -31.68
CA VAL A 20 34.35 33.28 -31.50
C VAL A 20 35.67 33.78 -30.90
N PRO A 21 36.29 33.01 -30.00
CA PRO A 21 37.67 32.60 -30.27
C PRO A 21 37.78 31.08 -30.20
N SER A 22 38.27 30.48 -31.27
CA SER A 22 38.89 29.16 -31.24
C SER A 22 40.37 29.34 -30.92
N PRO A 23 40.89 28.70 -29.86
CA PRO A 23 42.30 28.36 -29.82
C PRO A 23 42.47 26.84 -29.76
N LEU A 24 43.29 26.39 -30.69
CA LEU A 24 44.02 25.13 -30.68
C LEU A 24 44.69 24.95 -29.31
N GLY A 25 44.27 23.93 -28.59
CA GLY A 25 44.81 23.57 -27.28
C GLY A 25 44.44 22.13 -26.98
N ARG A 26 44.85 21.22 -27.88
CA ARG A 26 44.75 19.77 -27.72
C ARG A 26 45.77 19.33 -26.66
N SER A 27 45.56 19.74 -25.41
CA SER A 27 46.18 19.09 -24.27
C SER A 27 45.56 17.70 -24.20
N SER A 28 46.34 16.72 -24.63
CA SER A 28 46.23 15.32 -24.29
C SER A 28 46.30 15.19 -22.77
N LEU A 29 45.20 15.54 -22.10
CA LEU A 29 44.96 15.14 -20.73
C LEU A 29 44.82 13.61 -20.78
N PRO A 30 45.60 12.87 -19.97
CA PRO A 30 45.46 11.44 -19.89
C PRO A 30 44.01 11.18 -19.53
N THR A 31 43.30 10.60 -20.49
CA THR A 31 42.06 9.89 -20.25
C THR A 31 42.46 8.69 -19.41
N SER A 32 42.72 8.93 -18.12
CA SER A 32 42.30 8.02 -17.09
C SER A 32 40.78 8.13 -17.15
N VAL A 33 40.08 7.42 -18.04
CA VAL A 33 39.89 5.97 -17.92
C VAL A 33 40.30 5.49 -16.53
N ILE A 34 39.72 6.12 -15.51
CA ILE A 34 39.15 5.41 -14.38
C ILE A 34 38.02 4.57 -14.99
N ALA A 35 38.42 3.58 -15.82
CA ALA A 35 37.78 2.30 -15.80
C ALA A 35 37.93 1.89 -14.35
N GLY A 36 36.93 2.26 -13.55
CA GLY A 36 36.58 1.57 -12.33
C GLY A 36 36.34 0.13 -12.76
N ARG A 37 37.46 -0.59 -12.90
CA ARG A 37 37.55 -2.02 -12.96
C ARG A 37 36.99 -2.41 -11.60
N ALA A 38 35.66 -2.48 -11.54
CA ALA A 38 34.95 -3.25 -10.55
C ALA A 38 35.69 -4.57 -10.58
N ARG A 39 36.54 -4.76 -9.55
CA ARG A 39 37.20 -6.03 -9.34
C ARG A 39 36.03 -6.99 -9.24
N SER A 40 35.80 -7.71 -10.33
CA SER A 40 35.01 -8.91 -10.35
C SER A 40 35.80 -9.89 -9.50
N SER A 41 35.70 -9.74 -8.18
CA SER A 41 36.02 -10.81 -7.27
C SER A 41 35.28 -12.01 -7.84
N PRO A 42 35.98 -13.12 -8.16
CA PRO A 42 35.34 -14.30 -8.68
C PRO A 42 34.18 -14.60 -7.75
N ALA A 43 32.97 -14.49 -8.29
CA ALA A 43 31.75 -14.75 -7.56
C ALA A 43 31.82 -16.24 -7.21
N THR A 44 32.46 -16.56 -6.08
CA THR A 44 32.41 -17.87 -5.46
C THR A 44 30.93 -18.10 -5.25
N GLY A 45 30.37 -18.95 -6.12
CA GLY A 45 28.96 -19.25 -6.24
C GLY A 45 28.47 -19.90 -4.97
N SER A 46 28.29 -19.10 -3.93
CA SER A 46 27.43 -19.41 -2.80
C SER A 46 26.02 -19.33 -3.36
N THR A 47 25.60 -20.41 -4.02
CA THR A 47 24.19 -20.66 -4.27
C THR A 47 23.52 -20.71 -2.91
N ALA A 48 22.94 -19.58 -2.49
CA ALA A 48 22.17 -19.51 -1.26
C ALA A 48 21.21 -20.71 -1.23
N PRO A 49 21.18 -21.48 -0.13
CA PRO A 49 20.52 -22.77 -0.09
C PRO A 49 19.04 -22.61 -0.42
N ARG A 50 18.64 -23.09 -1.61
CA ARG A 50 17.26 -23.06 -2.13
C ARG A 50 16.25 -23.66 -1.13
N ALA A 51 16.73 -24.56 -0.26
CA ALA A 51 15.99 -25.16 0.83
C ALA A 51 15.49 -24.14 1.86
N VAL A 52 16.35 -23.21 2.31
CA VAL A 52 15.98 -22.21 3.34
C VAL A 52 14.89 -21.27 2.81
N MET A 53 14.95 -20.91 1.53
CA MET A 53 13.95 -20.06 0.89
C MET A 53 12.59 -20.75 0.78
N SER A 54 12.58 -22.03 0.43
CA SER A 54 11.36 -22.83 0.36
C SER A 54 10.75 -22.95 1.76
N LEU A 55 11.58 -23.22 2.78
CA LEU A 55 11.15 -23.30 4.17
C LEU A 55 10.51 -22.00 4.67
N VAL A 56 11.11 -20.84 4.38
CA VAL A 56 10.56 -19.54 4.78
C VAL A 56 9.23 -19.26 4.07
N LEU A 57 9.13 -19.55 2.78
CA LEU A 57 7.88 -19.39 2.02
C LEU A 57 6.78 -20.32 2.54
N PHE A 58 7.08 -21.60 2.75
CA PHE A 58 6.15 -22.56 3.32
C PHE A 58 5.75 -22.21 4.75
N GLY A 59 6.70 -21.80 5.59
CA GLY A 59 6.44 -21.37 6.96
C GLY A 59 5.53 -20.14 7.01
N SER A 60 5.75 -19.17 6.12
CA SER A 60 4.92 -17.97 6.03
C SER A 60 3.52 -18.29 5.50
N ALA A 61 3.43 -19.13 4.46
CA ALA A 61 2.15 -19.60 3.93
C ALA A 61 1.36 -20.40 4.97
N ALA A 62 2.04 -21.28 5.71
CA ALA A 62 1.44 -22.04 6.81
C ALA A 62 0.99 -21.12 7.94
N ALA A 63 1.79 -20.14 8.35
CA ALA A 63 1.40 -19.19 9.40
C ALA A 63 0.18 -18.36 9.02
N VAL A 64 0.11 -17.87 7.77
CA VAL A 64 -1.07 -17.17 7.24
C VAL A 64 -2.27 -18.12 7.20
N LEU A 65 -2.10 -19.34 6.67
CA LEU A 65 -3.17 -20.32 6.59
C LEU A 65 -3.68 -20.73 7.98
N VAL A 66 -2.81 -20.84 8.98
CA VAL A 66 -3.17 -21.10 10.38
C VAL A 66 -3.89 -19.90 10.97
N ALA A 67 -3.36 -18.68 10.85
CA ALA A 67 -3.99 -17.50 11.43
C ALA A 67 -5.40 -17.24 10.84
N TYR A 68 -5.53 -17.27 9.52
CA TYR A 68 -6.81 -17.08 8.84
C TYR A 68 -7.73 -18.30 8.95
N GLY A 69 -7.16 -19.51 8.92
CA GLY A 69 -7.91 -20.75 9.10
C GLY A 69 -8.51 -20.86 10.49
N VAL A 70 -7.71 -20.64 11.54
CA VAL A 70 -8.17 -20.58 12.94
C VAL A 70 -9.19 -19.47 13.12
N GLY A 71 -8.94 -18.26 12.60
CA GLY A 71 -9.92 -17.17 12.64
C GLY A 71 -11.26 -17.55 12.00
N THR A 72 -11.23 -18.20 10.84
CA THR A 72 -12.43 -18.67 10.15
C THR A 72 -13.15 -19.74 10.95
N VAL A 73 -12.42 -20.73 11.48
CA VAL A 73 -12.99 -21.79 12.32
C VAL A 73 -13.61 -21.21 13.58
N LEU A 74 -12.94 -20.28 14.28
CA LEU A 74 -13.47 -19.63 15.47
C LEU A 74 -14.75 -18.84 15.17
N VAL A 75 -14.80 -18.11 14.06
CA VAL A 75 -16.01 -17.42 13.60
C VAL A 75 -17.14 -18.42 13.32
N LEU A 76 -16.85 -19.54 12.65
CA LEU A 76 -17.85 -20.57 12.35
C LEU A 76 -18.34 -21.32 13.59
N VAL A 77 -17.45 -21.60 14.54
CA VAL A 77 -17.78 -22.24 15.83
C VAL A 77 -18.64 -21.30 16.67
N HIS A 78 -18.28 -20.02 16.74
CA HIS A 78 -19.06 -19.01 17.46
C HIS A 78 -20.42 -18.75 16.81
N ALA A 79 -20.53 -18.90 15.49
CA ALA A 79 -21.79 -18.85 14.75
C ALA A 79 -22.72 -20.06 14.97
N GLY A 80 -22.37 -21.00 15.87
CA GLY A 80 -23.30 -22.00 16.40
C GLY A 80 -23.34 -23.35 15.67
N GLY A 81 -22.36 -23.66 14.82
CA GLY A 81 -22.04 -25.04 14.37
C GLY A 81 -23.12 -25.82 13.59
N ARG A 82 -24.31 -25.27 13.37
CA ARG A 82 -25.46 -25.98 12.77
C ARG A 82 -25.89 -25.43 11.41
N THR A 83 -25.17 -24.45 10.87
CA THR A 83 -25.47 -23.88 9.56
C THR A 83 -24.78 -24.72 8.49
N SER A 84 -25.57 -25.51 7.75
CA SER A 84 -25.08 -26.20 6.55
C SER A 84 -24.61 -25.16 5.53
N VAL A 85 -23.30 -25.10 5.29
CA VAL A 85 -22.69 -24.15 4.35
C VAL A 85 -22.99 -24.60 2.91
N PRO A 86 -23.64 -23.77 2.07
CA PRO A 86 -24.03 -24.19 0.73
C PRO A 86 -22.80 -24.39 -0.19
N PRO A 87 -22.84 -25.29 -1.18
CA PRO A 87 -21.75 -25.48 -2.15
C PRO A 87 -21.37 -24.21 -2.92
N THR A 88 -22.30 -23.25 -3.04
CA THR A 88 -22.04 -21.91 -3.64
C THR A 88 -21.01 -21.13 -2.83
N PHE A 89 -21.02 -21.21 -1.50
CA PHE A 89 -20.06 -20.53 -0.64
C PHE A 89 -18.62 -20.93 -0.97
N TRP A 90 -18.36 -22.23 -1.11
CA TRP A 90 -17.03 -22.74 -1.42
C TRP A 90 -16.51 -22.24 -2.77
N ARG A 91 -17.37 -22.20 -3.80
CA ARG A 91 -17.01 -21.63 -5.10
C ARG A 91 -16.59 -20.15 -5.00
N TRP A 92 -17.36 -19.35 -4.25
CA TRP A 92 -17.03 -17.94 -4.03
C TRP A 92 -15.80 -17.75 -3.14
N LEU A 93 -15.57 -18.62 -2.17
CA LEU A 93 -14.34 -18.62 -1.38
C LEU A 93 -13.12 -18.89 -2.26
N PHE A 94 -13.15 -19.92 -3.12
CA PHE A 94 -12.07 -20.18 -4.08
C PHE A 94 -11.85 -19.02 -5.04
N ALA A 95 -12.93 -18.39 -5.52
CA ALA A 95 -12.83 -17.21 -6.36
C ALA A 95 -12.17 -16.03 -5.61
N ALA A 96 -12.58 -15.76 -4.37
CA ALA A 96 -11.99 -14.72 -3.53
C ALA A 96 -10.51 -14.98 -3.24
N CYS A 97 -10.14 -16.23 -2.92
CA CYS A 97 -8.74 -16.63 -2.76
C CYS A 97 -7.92 -16.42 -4.05
N SER A 98 -8.47 -16.77 -5.21
CA SER A 98 -7.82 -16.57 -6.51
C SER A 98 -7.62 -15.09 -6.82
N LEU A 99 -8.63 -14.25 -6.55
CA LEU A 99 -8.55 -12.80 -6.69
C LEU A 99 -7.51 -12.21 -5.72
N MET A 100 -7.40 -12.74 -4.51
CA MET A 100 -6.34 -12.35 -3.57
C MET A 100 -4.94 -12.67 -4.11
N VAL A 101 -4.74 -13.85 -4.71
CA VAL A 101 -3.47 -14.20 -5.37
C VAL A 101 -3.16 -13.24 -6.52
N VAL A 102 -4.14 -12.91 -7.36
CA VAL A 102 -3.99 -11.92 -8.45
C VAL A 102 -3.61 -10.56 -7.90
N SER A 103 -4.25 -10.11 -6.82
CA SER A 103 -3.92 -8.85 -6.14
C SER A 103 -2.48 -8.81 -5.65
N LEU A 104 -2.01 -9.87 -4.98
CA LEU A 104 -0.62 -10.00 -4.55
C LEU A 104 0.35 -9.99 -5.74
N GLY A 105 0.00 -10.67 -6.83
CA GLY A 105 0.77 -10.66 -8.08
C GLY A 105 0.89 -9.26 -8.69
N LEU A 106 -0.20 -8.50 -8.74
CA LEU A 106 -0.20 -7.11 -9.23
C LEU A 106 0.68 -6.20 -8.38
N ARG A 107 0.63 -6.34 -7.05
CA ARG A 107 1.49 -5.55 -6.16
C ARG A 107 2.97 -5.91 -6.34
N ALA A 108 3.28 -7.19 -6.50
CA ALA A 108 4.64 -7.63 -6.80
C ALA A 108 5.15 -7.15 -8.18
N LEU A 109 4.29 -7.15 -9.21
CA LEU A 109 4.63 -6.58 -10.53
C LEU A 109 4.88 -5.07 -10.45
N ARG A 110 4.03 -4.34 -9.71
CA ARG A 110 4.22 -2.91 -9.43
C ARG A 110 5.55 -2.66 -8.75
N TRP A 111 5.91 -3.47 -7.77
CA TRP A 111 7.21 -3.39 -7.09
C TRP A 111 8.40 -3.51 -8.07
N VAL A 112 8.39 -4.55 -8.92
CA VAL A 112 9.41 -4.75 -9.97
C VAL A 112 9.47 -3.55 -10.91
N PHE A 113 8.31 -3.02 -11.31
CA PHE A 113 8.23 -1.84 -12.16
C PHE A 113 8.89 -0.62 -11.50
N LEU A 114 8.59 -0.35 -10.22
CA LEU A 114 9.17 0.77 -9.48
C LEU A 114 10.69 0.60 -9.32
N LEU A 115 11.18 -0.58 -8.97
CA LEU A 115 12.62 -0.85 -8.88
C LEU A 115 13.35 -0.59 -10.21
N ARG A 116 12.80 -1.08 -11.33
CA ARG A 116 13.35 -0.81 -12.66
C ARG A 116 13.39 0.68 -12.99
N ARG A 117 12.39 1.44 -12.53
CA ARG A 117 12.33 2.90 -12.71
C ARG A 117 13.30 3.65 -11.81
N ALA A 118 13.64 3.11 -10.65
CA ALA A 118 14.72 3.59 -9.78
C ALA A 118 16.12 3.19 -10.30
N GLY A 119 16.24 2.63 -11.50
CA GLY A 119 17.52 2.25 -12.10
C GLY A 119 18.04 0.87 -11.68
N VAL A 120 17.36 0.18 -10.76
CA VAL A 120 17.78 -1.13 -10.25
C VAL A 120 17.24 -2.25 -11.15
N ARG A 121 18.13 -3.01 -11.78
CA ARG A 121 17.78 -4.15 -12.62
C ARG A 121 18.03 -5.45 -11.87
N ILE A 122 16.96 -6.10 -11.41
CA ILE A 122 17.01 -7.38 -10.71
C ILE A 122 16.34 -8.44 -11.60
N PRO A 123 16.85 -9.69 -11.62
CA PRO A 123 16.10 -10.82 -12.16
C PRO A 123 14.69 -10.88 -11.55
N ILE A 124 13.68 -11.11 -12.40
CA ILE A 124 12.27 -11.09 -11.98
C ILE A 124 12.01 -12.07 -10.83
N ARG A 125 12.64 -13.24 -10.86
CA ARG A 125 12.55 -14.27 -9.82
C ARG A 125 12.98 -13.75 -8.45
N ASP A 126 14.12 -13.09 -8.38
CA ASP A 126 14.66 -12.58 -7.10
C ASP A 126 13.86 -11.41 -6.56
N ALA A 127 13.29 -10.60 -7.45
CA ALA A 127 12.37 -9.54 -7.05
C ALA A 127 11.07 -10.08 -6.47
N TYR A 128 10.52 -11.18 -7.00
CA TYR A 128 9.37 -11.84 -6.38
C TYR A 128 9.71 -12.40 -5.01
N ILE A 129 10.84 -13.09 -4.87
CA ILE A 129 11.28 -13.66 -3.59
C ILE A 129 11.42 -12.55 -2.53
N GLY A 130 12.08 -11.45 -2.88
CA GLY A 130 12.23 -10.31 -1.98
C GLY A 130 10.91 -9.63 -1.64
N TYR A 131 9.95 -9.59 -2.57
CA TYR A 131 8.61 -9.06 -2.30
C TYR A 131 7.85 -9.96 -1.31
N PHE A 132 7.78 -11.26 -1.59
CA PHE A 132 7.04 -12.23 -0.77
C PHE A 132 7.67 -12.46 0.60
N SER A 133 9.00 -12.31 0.76
CA SER A 133 9.64 -12.35 2.08
C SER A 133 9.19 -11.23 3.00
N GLY A 134 8.68 -10.11 2.47
CA GLY A 134 8.11 -9.04 3.30
C GLY A 134 6.74 -9.39 3.88
N LEU A 135 5.97 -10.27 3.22
CA LEU A 135 4.63 -10.65 3.69
C LEU A 135 4.66 -11.48 4.98
N SER A 136 5.77 -12.16 5.26
CA SER A 136 5.92 -12.98 6.47
C SER A 136 5.92 -12.15 7.77
N VAL A 137 6.26 -10.87 7.67
CA VAL A 137 6.30 -9.92 8.81
C VAL A 137 5.15 -8.92 8.69
N SER A 138 4.07 -9.25 7.97
CA SER A 138 2.91 -8.38 7.78
C SER A 138 2.01 -8.25 9.02
N VAL A 139 2.59 -8.37 10.23
CA VAL A 139 2.01 -7.88 11.48
C VAL A 139 2.46 -6.42 11.62
N PRO A 140 1.58 -5.45 11.95
CA PRO A 140 1.98 -4.05 12.10
C PRO A 140 3.11 -3.97 13.13
N PRO A 141 4.32 -3.53 12.76
CA PRO A 141 4.56 -2.21 12.17
C PRO A 141 5.26 -2.23 10.80
N LEU A 142 4.94 -1.24 9.95
CA LEU A 142 5.52 -0.93 8.64
C LEU A 142 7.06 -1.04 8.54
N ILE A 143 7.76 -0.90 9.68
CA ILE A 143 9.21 -0.94 9.78
C ILE A 143 9.76 -2.36 9.57
N GLY A 144 9.08 -3.39 10.07
CA GLY A 144 9.55 -4.78 9.98
C GLY A 144 9.58 -5.29 8.54
N GLU A 145 8.53 -5.01 7.78
CA GLU A 145 8.46 -5.35 6.35
C GLU A 145 9.57 -4.66 5.55
N VAL A 146 9.79 -3.35 5.78
CA VAL A 146 10.86 -2.58 5.11
C VAL A 146 12.23 -3.17 5.44
N ALA A 147 12.50 -3.45 6.72
CA ALA A 147 13.77 -3.95 7.19
C ALA A 147 14.10 -5.34 6.61
N VAL A 148 13.12 -6.26 6.60
CA VAL A 148 13.30 -7.60 6.02
C VAL A 148 13.55 -7.51 4.52
N ARG A 149 12.75 -6.73 3.78
CA ARG A 149 12.98 -6.54 2.33
C ARG A 149 14.36 -5.96 2.06
N ALA A 150 14.73 -4.89 2.75
CA ALA A 150 16.03 -4.26 2.60
C ALA A 150 17.19 -5.22 2.90
N SER A 151 17.08 -6.03 3.95
CA SER A 151 18.07 -7.06 4.31
C SER A 151 18.21 -8.14 3.22
N VAL A 152 17.10 -8.66 2.70
CA VAL A 152 17.11 -9.67 1.63
C VAL A 152 17.70 -9.12 0.32
N TYR A 153 17.36 -7.88 -0.05
CA TYR A 153 17.89 -7.26 -1.27
C TYR A 153 19.36 -6.88 -1.15
N ARG A 154 19.79 -6.44 0.04
CA ARG A 154 21.20 -6.16 0.32
C ARG A 154 22.05 -7.42 0.23
N THR A 155 21.61 -8.51 0.86
CA THR A 155 22.37 -9.77 0.91
C THR A 155 22.44 -10.47 -0.46
N ARG A 156 21.39 -10.42 -1.26
CA ARG A 156 21.34 -11.13 -2.55
C ARG A 156 21.87 -10.34 -3.74
N ASN A 157 21.61 -9.04 -3.77
CA ASN A 157 21.81 -8.22 -4.97
C ASN A 157 22.68 -6.99 -4.71
N ALA A 158 23.24 -6.84 -3.50
CA ALA A 158 24.04 -5.68 -3.08
C ALA A 158 23.34 -4.33 -3.35
N ILE A 159 22.00 -4.30 -3.27
CA ILE A 159 21.23 -3.08 -3.52
C ILE A 159 21.32 -2.17 -2.29
N PRO A 160 21.53 -0.86 -2.46
CA PRO A 160 21.55 0.10 -1.37
C PRO A 160 20.26 0.03 -0.54
N LEU A 161 20.40 0.03 0.79
CA LEU A 161 19.28 -0.03 1.72
C LEU A 161 18.34 1.15 1.52
N VAL A 162 18.90 2.35 1.29
CA VAL A 162 18.15 3.58 0.99
C VAL A 162 17.19 3.39 -0.18
N THR A 163 17.66 2.87 -1.32
CA THR A 163 16.84 2.69 -2.52
C THR A 163 15.65 1.79 -2.24
N THR A 164 15.88 0.68 -1.54
CA THR A 164 14.82 -0.27 -1.18
C THR A 164 13.81 0.37 -0.23
N CYS A 165 14.28 1.11 0.79
CA CYS A 165 13.43 1.84 1.73
C CYS A 165 12.57 2.90 1.04
N VAL A 166 13.16 3.73 0.17
CA VAL A 166 12.43 4.77 -0.56
C VAL A 166 11.36 4.16 -1.46
N VAL A 167 11.70 3.11 -2.21
CA VAL A 167 10.74 2.44 -3.09
C VAL A 167 9.61 1.80 -2.27
N ASN A 168 9.90 1.25 -1.08
CA ASN A 168 8.87 0.71 -0.18
C ASN A 168 7.94 1.78 0.37
N LEU A 169 8.48 2.89 0.88
CA LEU A 169 7.65 3.98 1.37
C LEU A 169 6.83 4.63 0.24
N TRP A 170 7.40 4.73 -0.96
CA TRP A 170 6.71 5.23 -2.15
C TRP A 170 5.59 4.29 -2.62
N GLU A 171 5.81 2.98 -2.51
CA GLU A 171 4.76 1.97 -2.74
C GLU A 171 3.58 2.20 -1.78
N ARG A 172 3.86 2.47 -0.50
CA ARG A 172 2.83 2.70 0.52
C ARG A 172 2.08 4.01 0.33
N SER A 173 2.76 5.09 -0.08
CA SER A 173 2.07 6.35 -0.38
C SER A 173 1.10 6.20 -1.55
N LEU A 174 1.48 5.44 -2.59
CA LEU A 174 0.56 5.09 -3.69
C LEU A 174 -0.65 4.29 -3.21
N ASP A 175 -0.46 3.37 -2.27
CA ASP A 175 -1.57 2.58 -1.71
C ASP A 175 -2.52 3.45 -0.86
N LEU A 176 -1.98 4.44 -0.14
CA LEU A 176 -2.80 5.43 0.57
C LEU A 176 -3.63 6.29 -0.39
N VAL A 177 -3.02 6.75 -1.49
CA VAL A 177 -3.75 7.52 -2.52
C VAL A 177 -4.80 6.67 -3.22
N ALA A 178 -4.51 5.40 -3.51
CA ALA A 178 -5.50 4.46 -4.07
C ALA A 178 -6.66 4.21 -3.09
N ALA A 179 -6.36 3.99 -1.81
CA ALA A 179 -7.39 3.83 -0.78
C ALA A 179 -8.26 5.09 -0.64
N ALA A 180 -7.65 6.28 -0.65
CA ALA A 180 -8.37 7.55 -0.66
C ALA A 180 -9.27 7.68 -1.89
N ALA A 181 -8.80 7.30 -3.08
CA ALA A 181 -9.62 7.33 -4.30
C ALA A 181 -10.83 6.40 -4.21
N ILE A 182 -10.64 5.15 -3.76
CA ILE A 182 -11.71 4.17 -3.61
C ILE A 182 -12.70 4.62 -2.54
N PHE A 183 -12.21 5.09 -1.39
CA PHE A 183 -13.05 5.60 -0.30
C PHE A 183 -13.85 6.82 -0.74
N GLY A 184 -13.20 7.80 -1.38
CA GLY A 184 -13.87 9.01 -1.88
C GLY A 184 -14.97 8.67 -2.88
N TRP A 185 -14.72 7.74 -3.79
CA TRP A 185 -15.72 7.27 -4.76
C TRP A 185 -16.90 6.54 -4.07
N ALA A 186 -16.60 5.54 -3.24
CA ALA A 186 -17.63 4.72 -2.59
C ALA A 186 -18.49 5.54 -1.60
N ALA A 187 -17.85 6.39 -0.78
CA ALA A 187 -18.56 7.24 0.17
C ALA A 187 -19.36 8.35 -0.51
N GLY A 188 -18.85 8.90 -1.62
CA GLY A 188 -19.59 9.88 -2.43
C GLY A 188 -20.85 9.29 -3.08
N ALA A 189 -20.82 8.02 -3.48
CA ALA A 189 -21.98 7.34 -4.04
C ALA A 189 -23.07 7.00 -2.99
N ALA A 190 -22.70 6.90 -1.71
CA ALA A 190 -23.59 6.42 -0.64
C ALA A 190 -24.44 7.52 0.03
N GLY A 191 -24.27 8.80 -0.31
CA GLY A 191 -25.11 9.88 0.23
C GLY A 191 -24.39 11.21 0.44
N PRO A 192 -24.85 12.06 1.39
CA PRO A 192 -24.39 13.43 1.51
C PRO A 192 -22.89 13.52 1.80
N VAL A 193 -22.23 14.43 1.08
CA VAL A 193 -20.77 14.62 1.11
C VAL A 193 -20.33 15.04 2.52
N ARG A 194 -19.59 14.16 3.19
CA ARG A 194 -18.93 14.43 4.47
C ARG A 194 -17.53 14.99 4.24
N GLY A 195 -16.98 15.71 5.23
CA GLY A 195 -15.61 16.25 5.16
C GLY A 195 -14.53 15.23 4.79
N GLY A 196 -14.72 13.95 5.19
CA GLY A 196 -13.80 12.86 4.82
C GLY A 196 -13.75 12.57 3.31
N VAL A 197 -14.86 12.71 2.59
CA VAL A 197 -14.90 12.53 1.13
C VAL A 197 -14.10 13.63 0.45
N ILE A 198 -14.30 14.88 0.88
CA ILE A 198 -13.57 16.05 0.38
C ILE A 198 -12.07 15.88 0.63
N ALA A 199 -11.67 15.50 1.85
CA ALA A 199 -10.27 15.24 2.18
C ALA A 199 -9.64 14.15 1.28
N ALA A 200 -10.37 13.05 1.04
CA ALA A 200 -9.89 11.98 0.18
C ALA A 200 -9.71 12.45 -1.28
N LEU A 201 -10.68 13.20 -1.82
CA LEU A 201 -10.58 13.78 -3.16
C LEU A 201 -9.43 14.80 -3.27
N LEU A 202 -9.20 15.61 -2.24
CA LEU A 202 -8.07 16.54 -2.18
C LEU A 202 -6.73 15.82 -2.16
N ILE A 203 -6.60 14.70 -1.43
CA ILE A 203 -5.39 13.87 -1.44
C ILE A 203 -5.12 13.35 -2.86
N VAL A 204 -6.15 12.83 -3.53
CA VAL A 204 -6.01 12.32 -4.91
C VAL A 204 -5.63 13.46 -5.86
N ALA A 205 -6.33 14.59 -5.82
CA ALA A 205 -6.04 15.75 -6.65
C ALA A 205 -4.62 16.31 -6.42
N ALA A 206 -4.22 16.49 -5.17
CA ALA A 206 -2.88 16.93 -4.79
C ALA A 206 -1.81 15.97 -5.31
N SER A 207 -2.07 14.66 -5.27
CA SER A 207 -1.12 13.65 -5.78
C SER A 207 -0.86 13.73 -7.28
N LEU A 208 -1.74 14.35 -8.08
CA LEU A 208 -1.53 14.53 -9.52
C LEU A 208 -0.55 15.68 -9.81
N ILE A 209 -0.41 16.63 -8.88
CA ILE A 209 0.48 17.78 -9.01
C ILE A 209 1.94 17.33 -8.95
N GLY A 210 2.72 17.67 -9.98
CA GLY A 210 4.12 17.24 -10.09
C GLY A 210 5.00 17.73 -8.92
N ALA A 211 4.77 18.95 -8.45
CA ALA A 211 5.48 19.52 -7.29
C ALA A 211 5.24 18.71 -6.01
N VAL A 212 3.99 18.33 -5.73
CA VAL A 212 3.61 17.52 -4.56
C VAL A 212 4.28 16.15 -4.62
N ARG A 213 4.28 15.49 -5.78
CA ARG A 213 4.97 14.19 -5.96
C ARG A 213 6.47 14.31 -5.75
N SER A 214 7.09 15.34 -6.30
CA SER A 214 8.53 15.59 -6.17
C SER A 214 8.93 15.91 -4.72
N ALA A 215 8.13 16.70 -4.02
CA ALA A 215 8.31 17.01 -2.61
C ALA A 215 8.12 15.76 -1.73
N GLY A 216 7.06 14.97 -1.97
CA GLY A 216 6.83 13.70 -1.27
C GLY A 216 7.99 12.73 -1.45
N LEU A 217 8.49 12.57 -2.68
CA LEU A 217 9.64 11.71 -2.94
C LEU A 217 10.91 12.20 -2.22
N SER A 218 11.13 13.51 -2.18
CA SER A 218 12.27 14.12 -1.47
C SER A 218 12.19 13.89 0.04
N MET A 219 10.99 14.03 0.61
CA MET A 219 10.73 13.75 2.02
C MET A 219 11.01 12.26 2.35
N LEU A 220 10.54 11.33 1.52
CA LEU A 220 10.80 9.90 1.71
C LEU A 220 12.27 9.55 1.57
N LEU A 221 12.99 10.18 0.63
CA LEU A 221 14.44 10.03 0.47
C LEU A 221 15.17 10.51 1.72
N TRP A 222 14.80 11.67 2.25
CA TRP A 222 15.37 12.19 3.49
C TRP A 222 15.14 11.25 4.68
N ILE A 223 13.92 10.74 4.86
CA ILE A 223 13.61 9.74 5.91
C ILE A 223 14.45 8.49 5.72
N SER A 224 14.54 7.97 4.50
CA SER A 224 15.27 6.73 4.19
C SER A 224 16.77 6.88 4.38
N ASN A 225 17.36 8.02 3.99
CA ASN A 225 18.76 8.34 4.25
C ASN A 225 19.04 8.46 5.76
N ARG A 226 18.09 8.99 6.54
CA ARG A 226 18.23 9.05 7.99
C ARG A 226 18.22 7.65 8.63
N VAL A 227 17.28 6.79 8.21
CA VAL A 227 17.22 5.40 8.68
C VAL A 227 18.46 4.62 8.27
N ALA A 228 18.89 4.74 7.01
CA ALA A 228 20.07 4.03 6.52
C ALA A 228 21.36 4.46 7.25
N ARG A 229 21.55 5.76 7.51
CA ARG A 229 22.69 6.23 8.32
C ARG A 229 22.67 5.65 9.73
N ALA A 230 21.49 5.52 10.34
CA ALA A 230 21.36 4.92 11.67
C ALA A 230 21.67 3.41 11.68
N VAL A 231 21.36 2.68 10.61
CA VAL A 231 21.56 1.23 10.51
C VAL A 231 22.96 0.86 10.04
N ASP A 232 23.49 1.54 9.02
CA ASP A 232 24.73 1.15 8.35
C ASP A 232 25.97 1.86 8.87
N GLY A 233 25.83 3.01 9.54
CA GLY A 233 26.94 3.86 10.00
C GLY A 233 27.78 4.50 8.87
N VAL A 234 27.90 3.81 7.73
CA VAL A 234 28.58 4.25 6.51
C VAL A 234 27.51 4.64 5.49
N GLY A 235 27.24 5.94 5.40
CA GLY A 235 26.17 6.49 4.56
C GLY A 235 26.42 6.26 3.07
N THR A 236 25.82 5.21 2.51
CA THR A 236 25.58 5.17 1.06
C THR A 236 24.42 6.10 0.75
N GLU A 237 24.74 7.37 0.54
CA GLU A 237 23.76 8.36 0.12
C GLU A 237 23.35 8.09 -1.34
N VAL A 238 22.05 7.96 -1.56
CA VAL A 238 21.49 7.82 -2.91
C VAL A 238 21.06 9.20 -3.37
N ASP A 239 21.55 9.62 -4.54
CA ASP A 239 21.21 10.91 -5.11
C ASP A 239 19.74 10.93 -5.59
N ARG A 240 19.09 12.08 -5.41
CA ARG A 240 17.72 12.33 -5.84
C ARG A 240 17.58 12.14 -7.35
N THR A 241 18.61 12.45 -8.13
CA THR A 241 18.56 12.37 -9.60
C THR A 241 18.31 10.94 -10.10
N GLU A 242 18.81 9.93 -9.38
CA GLU A 242 18.62 8.52 -9.71
C GLU A 242 17.16 8.09 -9.53
N ILE A 243 16.51 8.60 -8.48
CA ILE A 243 15.15 8.19 -8.08
C ILE A 243 14.08 9.14 -8.65
N ALA A 244 14.44 10.32 -9.16
CA ALA A 244 13.51 11.33 -9.68
C ALA A 244 12.53 10.78 -10.74
N ARG A 245 12.92 9.73 -11.47
CA ARG A 245 12.08 9.04 -12.46
C ARG A 245 10.82 8.41 -11.84
N LEU A 246 10.83 8.06 -10.56
CA LEU A 246 9.66 7.55 -9.83
C LEU A 246 8.53 8.57 -9.70
N ALA A 247 8.88 9.87 -9.62
CA ALA A 247 7.91 10.96 -9.54
C ALA A 247 7.35 11.35 -10.93
N GLY A 248 7.81 10.73 -12.02
CA GLY A 248 7.29 10.97 -13.36
C GLY A 248 5.81 10.65 -13.48
N LEU A 249 5.03 11.48 -14.19
CA LEU A 249 3.56 11.31 -14.32
C LEU A 249 3.16 9.92 -14.85
N ARG A 250 3.86 9.42 -15.86
CA ARG A 250 3.60 8.09 -16.43
C ARG A 250 3.87 6.97 -15.42
N ALA A 251 4.96 7.06 -14.65
CA ALA A 251 5.30 6.05 -13.66
C ALA A 251 4.29 6.07 -12.49
N TRP A 252 3.94 7.28 -12.04
CA TRP A 252 2.95 7.50 -11.00
C TRP A 252 1.57 6.97 -11.39
N SER A 253 1.06 7.32 -12.58
CA SER A 253 -0.28 6.90 -13.01
C SER A 253 -0.40 5.40 -13.20
N ILE A 254 0.61 4.74 -13.80
CA ILE A 254 0.63 3.27 -13.95
C ILE A 254 0.66 2.60 -12.58
N ALA A 255 1.51 3.07 -11.66
CA ALA A 255 1.62 2.49 -10.33
C ALA A 255 0.35 2.73 -9.50
N LEU A 256 -0.25 3.91 -9.59
CA LEU A 256 -1.52 4.24 -8.92
C LEU A 256 -2.68 3.41 -9.46
N ALA A 257 -2.81 3.28 -10.79
CA ALA A 257 -3.83 2.45 -11.41
C ALA A 257 -3.68 0.99 -10.95
N THR A 258 -2.44 0.47 -10.92
CA THR A 258 -2.16 -0.88 -10.43
C THR A 258 -2.53 -1.03 -8.95
N SER A 259 -2.28 -0.02 -8.11
CA SER A 259 -2.71 0.00 -6.71
C SER A 259 -4.22 -0.03 -6.57
N VAL A 260 -4.95 0.79 -7.32
CA VAL A 260 -6.43 0.82 -7.30
C VAL A 260 -6.97 -0.56 -7.70
N THR A 261 -6.48 -1.15 -8.79
CA THR A 261 -6.88 -2.50 -9.20
C THR A 261 -6.55 -3.53 -8.12
N ALA A 262 -5.35 -3.48 -7.53
CA ALA A 262 -4.95 -4.41 -6.47
C ALA A 262 -5.83 -4.32 -5.22
N TRP A 263 -6.42 -3.16 -4.91
CA TRP A 263 -7.37 -3.00 -3.81
C TRP A 263 -8.79 -3.42 -4.20
N LEU A 264 -9.23 -3.14 -5.42
CA LEU A 264 -10.57 -3.48 -5.89
C LEU A 264 -10.76 -4.99 -6.10
N VAL A 265 -9.76 -5.67 -6.65
CA VAL A 265 -9.82 -7.12 -6.94
C VAL A 265 -10.21 -7.97 -5.71
N PRO A 266 -9.54 -7.87 -4.54
CA PRO A 266 -9.95 -8.64 -3.36
C PRO A 266 -11.26 -8.14 -2.77
N ALA A 267 -11.56 -6.84 -2.87
CA ALA A 267 -12.84 -6.28 -2.44
C ALA A 267 -14.02 -6.88 -3.23
N MET A 268 -13.86 -7.08 -4.55
CA MET A 268 -14.85 -7.77 -5.38
C MET A 268 -15.03 -9.22 -4.96
N GLY A 269 -13.94 -9.93 -4.63
CA GLY A 269 -14.01 -11.29 -4.10
C GLY A 269 -14.79 -11.38 -2.80
N LEU A 270 -14.51 -10.47 -1.86
CA LEU A 270 -15.23 -10.38 -0.59
C LEU A 270 -16.71 -9.99 -0.78
N TRP A 271 -17.00 -9.09 -1.72
CA TRP A 271 -18.36 -8.69 -2.04
C TRP A 271 -19.17 -9.83 -2.68
N GLY A 272 -18.57 -10.60 -3.60
CA GLY A 272 -19.20 -11.80 -4.14
C GLY A 272 -19.49 -12.84 -3.04
N LEU A 273 -18.58 -13.00 -2.10
CA LEU A 273 -18.74 -13.89 -0.95
C LEU A 273 -19.87 -13.44 -0.01
N SER A 274 -20.00 -12.13 0.25
CA SER A 274 -21.08 -11.61 1.11
C SER A 274 -22.45 -11.67 0.43
N VAL A 275 -22.54 -11.28 -0.84
CA VAL A 275 -23.80 -11.24 -1.59
C VAL A 275 -24.30 -12.65 -1.91
N CYS A 276 -23.45 -13.52 -2.45
CA CYS A 276 -23.88 -14.84 -2.92
C CYS A 276 -23.76 -15.94 -1.85
N GLY A 277 -22.93 -15.72 -0.82
CA GLY A 277 -22.71 -16.70 0.26
C GLY A 277 -23.63 -16.51 1.47
N ILE A 278 -23.96 -15.27 1.85
CA ILE A 278 -24.58 -14.96 3.15
C ILE A 278 -26.03 -14.47 3.02
N LEU A 279 -26.37 -13.66 2.01
CA LEU A 279 -27.74 -13.14 1.87
C LEU A 279 -28.85 -14.21 1.79
N PRO A 280 -28.65 -15.40 1.18
CA PRO A 280 -29.68 -16.45 1.18
C PRO A 280 -30.02 -16.96 2.58
N PHE A 281 -29.10 -16.85 3.54
CA PHE A 281 -29.29 -17.30 4.92
C PHE A 281 -30.27 -16.42 5.70
N HIS A 282 -30.33 -15.12 5.39
CA HIS A 282 -31.20 -14.20 6.10
C HIS A 282 -32.67 -14.35 5.69
N SER A 283 -32.93 -14.71 4.42
CA SER A 283 -34.28 -15.03 3.93
C SER A 283 -34.83 -16.37 4.41
N ALA A 284 -33.95 -17.28 4.85
CA ALA A 284 -34.33 -18.62 5.32
C ALA A 284 -34.51 -18.70 6.84
N GLN A 285 -34.37 -17.59 7.58
CA GLN A 285 -34.78 -17.60 8.98
C GLN A 285 -36.27 -17.95 9.00
N PRO A 286 -36.66 -19.08 9.63
CA PRO A 286 -38.07 -19.43 9.73
C PRO A 286 -38.76 -18.21 10.31
N ARG A 287 -39.84 -17.74 9.65
CA ARG A 287 -40.72 -16.71 10.21
C ARG A 287 -40.93 -17.11 11.66
N GLN A 288 -40.23 -16.45 12.59
CA GLN A 288 -40.49 -16.58 14.02
C GLN A 288 -41.98 -16.38 14.09
N SER A 289 -42.67 -17.45 14.46
CA SER A 289 -44.11 -17.52 14.31
C SER A 289 -44.64 -16.25 14.99
N THR A 290 -45.56 -15.54 14.35
CA THR A 290 -46.18 -14.35 14.95
C THR A 290 -46.69 -14.62 16.37
N ARG A 291 -46.89 -15.90 16.72
CA ARG A 291 -47.12 -16.45 18.05
C ARG A 291 -46.01 -16.16 19.08
N ASP A 292 -44.74 -16.35 18.73
CA ASP A 292 -43.63 -16.14 19.67
C ASP A 292 -43.36 -14.65 19.91
N ARG A 293 -43.61 -13.80 18.91
CA ARG A 293 -43.61 -12.33 19.11
C ARG A 293 -44.73 -11.90 20.06
N ALA A 294 -45.93 -12.44 19.90
CA ALA A 294 -47.05 -12.13 20.79
C ALA A 294 -46.80 -12.60 22.24
N ALA A 295 -46.15 -13.75 22.42
CA ALA A 295 -45.73 -14.23 23.73
C ALA A 295 -44.71 -13.27 24.37
N SER A 296 -43.67 -12.88 23.62
CA SER A 296 -42.63 -11.96 24.11
C SER A 296 -43.15 -10.55 24.43
N SER A 297 -44.13 -10.03 23.67
CA SER A 297 -44.74 -8.73 23.96
C SER A 297 -45.62 -8.80 25.21
N SER A 298 -46.33 -9.91 25.42
CA SER A 298 -47.12 -10.12 26.64
C SER A 298 -46.25 -10.26 27.89
N GLU A 299 -45.08 -10.91 27.79
CA GLU A 299 -44.12 -11.02 28.90
C GLU A 299 -43.39 -9.70 29.17
N ALA A 300 -43.04 -8.93 28.15
CA ALA A 300 -42.46 -7.59 28.30
C ALA A 300 -43.46 -6.63 28.97
N ASP A 301 -44.73 -6.65 28.57
CA ASP A 301 -45.80 -5.87 29.20
C ASP A 301 -46.10 -6.36 30.63
N ALA A 302 -45.93 -7.66 30.91
CA ALA A 302 -46.06 -8.20 32.27
C ALA A 302 -44.86 -7.81 33.16
N TRP A 303 -43.66 -7.73 32.59
CA TRP A 303 -42.45 -7.26 33.26
C TRP A 303 -42.52 -5.76 33.58
N LEU A 304 -42.95 -4.93 32.63
CA LEU A 304 -43.16 -3.50 32.83
C LEU A 304 -44.23 -3.22 33.90
N ARG A 305 -45.29 -4.03 33.96
CA ARG A 305 -46.30 -3.94 35.04
C ARG A 305 -45.80 -4.45 36.39
N ARG A 306 -44.87 -5.41 36.41
CA ARG A 306 -44.24 -5.90 37.65
C ARG A 306 -43.08 -5.04 38.15
N TRP A 307 -42.56 -4.12 37.35
CA TRP A 307 -41.49 -3.22 37.77
C TRP A 307 -42.02 -2.22 38.81
N PRO A 308 -41.74 -2.39 40.10
CA PRO A 308 -42.31 -1.53 41.13
C PRO A 308 -41.64 -0.16 41.02
N ALA A 309 -42.41 0.90 41.17
CA ALA A 309 -41.97 2.31 41.22
C ALA A 309 -40.95 2.66 42.33
N ARG A 310 -40.33 1.67 43.00
CA ARG A 310 -39.43 1.83 44.15
C ARG A 310 -37.98 2.12 43.78
N ALA A 311 -37.61 2.15 42.50
CA ALA A 311 -36.22 2.38 42.09
C ALA A 311 -35.78 3.85 42.12
N TRP A 312 -36.72 4.81 42.23
CA TRP A 312 -36.40 6.25 42.15
C TRP A 312 -36.21 6.94 43.52
N GLU A 313 -36.46 6.25 44.63
CA GLU A 313 -36.51 6.90 45.96
C GLU A 313 -35.17 6.96 46.70
N ARG A 314 -34.08 6.41 46.15
CA ARG A 314 -32.74 6.49 46.75
C ARG A 314 -31.84 7.46 45.98
N ARG A 315 -32.17 8.75 45.99
CA ARG A 315 -31.16 9.80 45.78
C ARG A 315 -30.55 10.18 47.14
N PRO A 316 -29.25 9.94 47.38
CA PRO A 316 -28.60 10.46 48.58
C PRO A 316 -28.64 12.00 48.53
N ARG A 317 -29.22 12.61 49.56
CA ARG A 317 -29.13 14.06 49.76
C ARG A 317 -27.66 14.39 50.05
N ALA A 318 -27.06 15.23 49.24
CA ALA A 318 -25.77 15.82 49.54
C ALA A 318 -25.92 16.71 50.78
N SER A 319 -25.11 16.45 51.81
CA SER A 319 -24.97 17.29 52.98
C SER A 319 -24.21 18.58 52.62
N PRO A 320 -24.55 19.73 53.23
CA PRO A 320 -23.89 21.02 52.98
C PRO A 320 -22.44 21.07 53.49
#